data_AF-A0A9N7UIS8-F1
#
_entry.id   AF-A0A9N7UIS8-F1
#
_cell.length_a   1.000
_cell.length_b   1.000
_cell.length_c   1.000
_cell.angle_alpha   90.00
_cell.angle_beta   90.00
_cell.angle_gamma   90.00
#
_symmetry.space_group_name_H-M   'P 1'
#
loop_
_entity.id
_entity.type
_entity.pdbx_description
1 polymer ?
#
loop_
_entity_poly.entity_id
_entity_poly.type
_entity_poly.pdbx_seq_one_letter_code
_entity_poly.pdbx_strand_id
1 'polypeptide(L)'
;MSAARKELQQVLCRYVTDTLIYIDTVRGFCEDVSKWGLRREGELNMMKDIKERVDSIRLHFNHVSKSEQKRKALGEYLKSKLTQVTADSRRAKLQEELDAVLKETLVGLAKLEYFLDAVEKLAVTSLHVFTENQTLCLPKGITLDCIQVVITVARLICPLLLEFKRDAQVFFLPRLQNVEVLSYELDKYIRTTQTICEMLGKSDFHSKMTTETVVNFDVDLSEDDMRRMLDHINQLDEISLLLIRASLDARRT
;
A
#
# COMPACT_ATOMS: atom_id res chain seq x y z
N MET A 1 -42.41 1.38 13.69
CA MET A 1 -41.23 1.29 12.81
C MET A 1 -41.24 -0.09 12.15
N SER A 2 -41.40 -0.16 10.81
CA SER A 2 -41.45 -1.43 10.07
C SER A 2 -40.12 -2.19 10.13
N ALA A 3 -40.13 -3.50 9.89
CA ALA A 3 -38.92 -4.32 9.88
C ALA A 3 -37.92 -3.84 8.82
N ALA A 4 -38.41 -3.55 7.60
CA ALA A 4 -37.60 -3.01 6.50
C ALA A 4 -36.90 -1.68 6.85
N ARG A 5 -37.57 -0.78 7.60
CA ARG A 5 -36.95 0.49 8.03
C ARG A 5 -35.78 0.27 8.99
N LYS A 6 -35.93 -0.66 9.94
CA LYS A 6 -34.86 -0.99 10.90
C LYS A 6 -33.65 -1.61 10.21
N GLU A 7 -33.89 -2.52 9.27
CA GLU A 7 -32.85 -3.19 8.50
C GLU A 7 -32.07 -2.20 7.63
N LEU A 8 -32.76 -1.34 6.88
CA LEU A 8 -32.14 -0.27 6.09
C LEU A 8 -31.32 0.68 6.96
N GLN A 9 -31.83 1.05 8.16
CA GLN A 9 -31.10 1.90 9.09
C GLN A 9 -29.80 1.25 9.56
N GLN A 10 -29.83 -0.04 9.90
CA GLN A 10 -28.64 -0.76 10.34
C GLN A 10 -27.59 -0.89 9.24
N VAL A 11 -28.01 -1.27 8.04
CA VAL A 11 -27.10 -1.41 6.89
C VAL A 11 -26.48 -0.06 6.51
N LEU A 12 -27.27 1.00 6.46
CA LEU A 12 -26.76 2.34 6.16
C LEU A 12 -25.85 2.90 7.27
N CYS A 13 -26.20 2.69 8.55
CA CYS A 13 -25.31 3.03 9.68
C CYS A 13 -23.96 2.33 9.53
N ARG A 14 -23.97 1.04 9.22
CA ARG A 14 -22.74 0.25 9.04
C ARG A 14 -21.93 0.77 7.86
N TYR A 15 -22.55 0.99 6.70
CA TYR A 15 -21.90 1.50 5.51
C TYR A 15 -21.18 2.84 5.77
N VAL A 16 -21.87 3.77 6.44
CA VAL A 16 -21.30 5.08 6.80
C VAL A 16 -20.18 4.91 7.83
N THR A 17 -20.37 4.07 8.85
CA THR A 17 -19.34 3.80 9.87
C THR A 17 -18.08 3.20 9.26
N ASP A 18 -18.22 2.19 8.41
CA ASP A 18 -17.10 1.55 7.71
C ASP A 18 -16.36 2.58 6.84
N THR A 19 -17.10 3.44 6.12
CA THR A 19 -16.51 4.55 5.35
C THR A 19 -15.67 5.48 6.24
N LEU A 20 -16.18 5.88 7.40
CA LEU A 20 -15.43 6.74 8.32
C LEU A 20 -14.19 6.03 8.89
N ILE A 21 -14.27 4.72 9.17
CA ILE A 21 -13.11 3.91 9.61
C ILE A 21 -12.03 3.88 8.53
N TYR A 22 -12.40 3.75 7.25
CA TYR A 22 -11.45 3.81 6.15
C TYR A 22 -10.81 5.19 6.03
N ILE A 23 -11.58 6.26 6.18
CA ILE A 23 -11.03 7.63 6.20
C ILE A 23 -10.03 7.80 7.34
N ASP A 24 -10.35 7.31 8.54
CA ASP A 24 -9.46 7.39 9.70
C ASP A 24 -8.17 6.59 9.49
N THR A 25 -8.28 5.39 8.91
CA THR A 25 -7.14 4.55 8.53
C THR A 25 -6.20 5.27 7.57
N VAL A 26 -6.76 5.86 6.50
CA VAL A 26 -6.02 6.60 5.49
C VAL A 26 -5.31 7.80 6.11
N ARG A 27 -6.03 8.58 6.92
CA ARG A 27 -5.46 9.73 7.65
C ARG A 27 -4.32 9.31 8.57
N GLY A 28 -4.53 8.31 9.41
CA GLY A 28 -3.53 7.89 10.40
C GLY A 28 -2.23 7.46 9.73
N PHE A 29 -2.31 6.75 8.60
CA PHE A 29 -1.13 6.43 7.81
C PHE A 29 -0.48 7.68 7.19
N CYS A 30 -1.26 8.59 6.60
CA CYS A 30 -0.75 9.84 6.02
C CYS A 30 -0.01 10.71 7.05
N GLU A 31 -0.45 10.74 8.31
CA GLU A 31 0.24 11.46 9.39
C GLU A 31 1.61 10.85 9.70
N ASP A 32 1.73 9.53 9.62
CA ASP A 32 2.97 8.78 9.88
C ASP A 32 3.80 8.50 8.62
N VAL A 33 3.36 8.97 7.43
CA VAL A 33 4.01 8.64 6.13
C VAL A 33 5.47 9.08 6.09
N SER A 34 5.81 10.20 6.74
CA SER A 34 7.19 10.70 6.82
C SER A 34 8.09 9.73 7.59
N LYS A 35 7.63 9.21 8.73
CA LYS A 35 8.37 8.23 9.53
C LYS A 35 8.46 6.88 8.80
N TRP A 36 7.38 6.46 8.14
CA TRP A 36 7.37 5.26 7.32
C TRP A 36 8.39 5.38 6.18
N GLY A 37 8.34 6.47 5.42
CA GLY A 37 9.22 6.76 4.29
C GLY A 37 10.69 6.78 4.70
N LEU A 38 11.05 7.51 5.77
CA LEU A 38 12.42 7.56 6.27
C LEU A 38 13.00 6.18 6.62
N ARG A 39 12.20 5.28 7.20
CA ARG A 39 12.65 3.91 7.48
C ARG A 39 12.91 3.14 6.19
N ARG A 40 12.01 3.24 5.21
CA ARG A 40 12.14 2.58 3.91
C ARG A 40 13.31 3.14 3.09
N GLU A 41 13.58 4.44 3.17
CA GLU A 41 14.76 5.06 2.57
C GLU A 41 16.06 4.54 3.20
N GLY A 42 16.06 4.32 4.52
CA GLY A 42 17.17 3.65 5.21
C GLY A 42 17.41 2.23 4.67
N GLU A 43 16.36 1.43 4.51
CA GLU A 43 16.43 0.09 3.91
C GLU A 43 16.90 0.13 2.46
N LEU A 44 16.41 1.07 1.67
CA LEU A 44 16.82 1.30 0.30
C LEU A 44 18.32 1.61 0.20
N ASN A 45 18.84 2.46 1.10
CA ASN A 45 20.26 2.78 1.16
C ASN A 45 21.10 1.56 1.56
N MET A 46 20.61 0.73 2.50
CA MET A 46 21.28 -0.54 2.84
C MET A 46 21.30 -1.51 1.65
N MET A 47 20.22 -1.62 0.87
CA MET A 47 20.23 -2.43 -0.36
C MET A 47 21.24 -1.92 -1.39
N LYS A 48 21.36 -0.59 -1.57
CA LYS A 48 22.35 0.02 -2.46
C LYS A 48 23.79 -0.25 -2.01
N ASP A 49 24.09 -0.11 -0.72
CA ASP A 49 25.40 -0.48 -0.14
C ASP A 49 25.72 -1.96 -0.39
N ILE A 50 24.75 -2.86 -0.15
CA ILE A 50 24.91 -4.29 -0.42
C ILE A 50 25.24 -4.51 -1.90
N LYS A 51 24.54 -3.85 -2.83
CA LYS A 51 24.80 -3.96 -4.28
C LYS A 51 26.23 -3.54 -4.63
N GLU A 52 26.67 -2.38 -4.15
CA GLU A 52 28.03 -1.88 -4.37
C GLU A 52 29.09 -2.86 -3.85
N ARG A 53 28.86 -3.40 -2.64
CA ARG A 53 29.75 -4.41 -2.03
C ARG A 53 29.74 -5.72 -2.82
N VAL A 54 28.59 -6.18 -3.32
CA VAL A 54 28.50 -7.36 -4.20
C VAL A 54 29.28 -7.15 -5.49
N ASP A 55 29.15 -5.99 -6.12
CA ASP A 55 29.86 -5.67 -7.37
C ASP A 55 31.38 -5.63 -7.15
N SER A 56 31.82 -5.09 -6.02
CA SER A 56 33.24 -5.03 -5.65
C SER A 56 33.87 -6.42 -5.43
N ILE A 57 33.10 -7.41 -4.98
CA ILE A 57 33.56 -8.81 -4.82
C ILE A 57 33.76 -9.48 -6.19
N ARG A 58 33.04 -9.02 -7.22
CA ARG A 58 33.03 -9.63 -8.54
C ARG A 58 34.17 -9.10 -9.41
N LEU A 59 35.42 -9.48 -9.09
CA LEU A 59 36.53 -9.34 -10.04
C LEU A 59 36.25 -10.21 -11.28
N HIS A 60 35.90 -9.56 -12.39
CA HIS A 60 35.50 -10.24 -13.61
C HIS A 60 36.72 -10.81 -14.36
N PHE A 61 36.59 -12.01 -14.95
CA PHE A 61 37.57 -12.56 -15.91
C PHE A 61 37.82 -11.62 -17.11
N ASN A 62 36.93 -10.66 -17.34
CA ASN A 62 37.12 -9.60 -18.34
C ASN A 62 38.39 -8.76 -18.07
N HIS A 63 38.86 -8.70 -16.82
CA HIS A 63 40.15 -8.11 -16.48
C HIS A 63 41.31 -8.86 -17.16
N VAL A 64 41.22 -10.19 -17.29
CA VAL A 64 42.20 -11.01 -18.00
C VAL A 64 42.07 -10.81 -19.51
N SER A 65 40.84 -10.83 -20.03
CA SER A 65 40.61 -10.78 -21.48
C SER A 65 40.96 -9.42 -22.11
N LYS A 66 40.82 -8.32 -21.35
CA LYS A 66 41.13 -6.95 -21.78
C LYS A 66 42.53 -6.46 -21.42
N SER A 67 43.31 -7.24 -20.66
CA SER A 67 44.67 -6.83 -20.26
C SER A 67 45.69 -7.06 -21.38
N GLU A 68 46.52 -6.06 -21.64
CA GLU A 68 47.70 -6.20 -22.51
C GLU A 68 48.71 -7.23 -21.94
N GLN A 69 48.76 -7.39 -20.62
CA GLN A 69 49.61 -8.36 -19.92
C GLN A 69 48.80 -9.54 -19.38
N LYS A 70 48.23 -10.33 -20.31
CA LYS A 70 47.34 -11.46 -20.00
C LYS A 70 47.86 -12.43 -18.94
N ARG A 71 49.17 -12.75 -18.92
CA ARG A 71 49.76 -13.65 -17.90
C ARG A 71 49.74 -13.06 -16.49
N LYS A 72 50.03 -11.76 -16.35
CA LYS A 72 49.98 -11.07 -15.06
C LYS A 72 48.54 -10.98 -14.57
N ALA A 73 47.61 -10.62 -15.45
CA ALA A 73 46.19 -10.58 -15.14
C ALA A 73 45.62 -11.98 -14.82
N LEU A 74 46.07 -13.05 -15.49
CA LEU A 74 45.76 -14.44 -15.13
C LEU A 74 46.30 -14.81 -13.75
N GLY A 75 47.53 -14.40 -13.42
CA GLY A 75 48.11 -14.61 -12.10
C GLY A 75 47.33 -13.90 -10.99
N GLU A 76 46.90 -12.66 -11.23
CA GLU A 76 46.03 -11.90 -10.32
C GLU A 76 44.63 -12.53 -10.20
N TYR A 77 44.07 -13.02 -11.30
CA TYR A 77 42.79 -13.76 -11.31
C TYR A 77 42.88 -15.10 -10.56
N LEU A 78 43.97 -15.84 -10.71
CA LEU A 78 44.20 -17.09 -9.98
C LEU A 78 44.49 -16.82 -8.49
N LYS A 79 45.16 -15.73 -8.16
CA LYS A 79 45.35 -15.28 -6.77
C LYS A 79 44.02 -14.84 -6.14
N SER A 80 43.15 -14.16 -6.90
CA SER A 80 41.80 -13.80 -6.44
C SER A 80 40.88 -15.03 -6.31
N LYS A 81 41.08 -16.07 -7.13
CA LYS A 81 40.50 -17.41 -6.96
C LYS A 81 40.99 -18.13 -5.70
N LEU A 82 42.23 -17.92 -5.27
CA LEU A 82 42.72 -18.47 -4.00
C LEU A 82 42.05 -17.80 -2.79
N THR A 83 41.69 -16.52 -2.92
CA THR A 83 40.85 -15.79 -1.94
C THR A 83 39.35 -16.09 -2.09
N GLN A 84 38.94 -17.04 -2.94
CA GLN A 84 37.52 -17.33 -3.19
C GLN A 84 36.77 -17.84 -1.96
N VAL A 85 37.42 -18.57 -1.04
CA VAL A 85 36.84 -18.92 0.28
C VAL A 85 36.47 -17.66 1.08
N THR A 86 37.26 -16.59 0.96
CA THR A 86 36.93 -15.29 1.57
C THR A 86 35.87 -14.51 0.78
N ALA A 87 35.70 -14.78 -0.52
CA ALA A 87 34.66 -14.16 -1.34
C ALA A 87 33.29 -14.81 -1.09
N ASP A 88 33.25 -16.14 -0.96
CA ASP A 88 32.01 -16.87 -0.68
C ASP A 88 31.54 -16.61 0.76
N SER A 89 32.44 -16.49 1.74
CA SER A 89 32.06 -16.06 3.10
C SER A 89 31.56 -14.61 3.15
N ARG A 90 32.16 -13.69 2.37
CA ARG A 90 31.64 -12.31 2.22
C ARG A 90 30.27 -12.28 1.55
N ARG A 91 30.03 -13.11 0.53
CA ARG A 91 28.71 -13.24 -0.10
C ARG A 91 27.68 -13.80 0.87
N ALA A 92 28.02 -14.83 1.65
CA ALA A 92 27.14 -15.36 2.68
C ALA A 92 26.74 -14.27 3.69
N LYS A 93 27.72 -13.48 4.16
CA LYS A 93 27.44 -12.35 5.06
C LYS A 93 26.53 -11.28 4.43
N LEU A 94 26.78 -10.88 3.18
CA LEU A 94 25.91 -9.95 2.46
C LEU A 94 24.51 -10.51 2.25
N GLN A 95 24.39 -11.82 2.07
CA GLN A 95 23.13 -12.51 1.91
C GLN A 95 22.29 -12.49 3.19
N GLU A 96 22.93 -12.63 4.36
CA GLU A 96 22.32 -12.46 5.68
C GLU A 96 21.92 -11.00 5.95
N GLU A 97 22.79 -10.04 5.60
CA GLU A 97 22.47 -8.61 5.70
C GLU A 97 21.25 -8.26 4.84
N LEU A 98 21.20 -8.75 3.60
CA LEU A 98 20.05 -8.55 2.71
C LEU A 98 18.75 -9.17 3.28
N ASP A 99 18.83 -10.39 3.82
CA ASP A 99 17.67 -11.05 4.45
C ASP A 99 17.14 -10.25 5.64
N ALA A 100 18.02 -9.71 6.48
CA ALA A 100 17.62 -8.85 7.60
C ALA A 100 16.93 -7.56 7.11
N VAL A 101 17.49 -6.89 6.09
CA VAL A 101 16.88 -5.69 5.51
C VAL A 101 15.50 -6.01 4.93
N LEU A 102 15.36 -7.10 4.18
CA LEU A 102 14.10 -7.46 3.53
C LEU A 102 13.02 -7.87 4.53
N LYS A 103 13.37 -8.50 5.66
CA LYS A 103 12.43 -8.77 6.75
C LYS A 103 11.81 -7.48 7.29
N GLU A 104 12.62 -6.47 7.58
CA GLU A 104 12.14 -5.16 8.02
C GLU A 104 11.33 -4.44 6.92
N THR A 105 11.75 -4.59 5.66
CA THR A 105 10.99 -4.10 4.49
C THR A 105 9.60 -4.71 4.45
N LEU A 106 9.47 -6.04 4.54
CA LEU A 106 8.18 -6.73 4.50
C LEU A 106 7.26 -6.32 5.65
N VAL A 107 7.79 -6.11 6.86
CA VAL A 107 6.99 -5.65 8.02
C VAL A 107 6.33 -4.30 7.77
N GLY A 108 7.04 -3.34 7.16
CA GLY A 108 6.44 -2.04 6.86
C GLY A 108 5.63 -2.02 5.57
N LEU A 109 5.86 -2.94 4.62
CA LEU A 109 4.96 -3.14 3.48
C LEU A 109 3.62 -3.74 3.91
N ALA A 110 3.59 -4.62 4.92
CA ALA A 110 2.33 -5.11 5.51
C ALA A 110 1.49 -3.97 6.13
N LYS A 111 2.13 -2.94 6.71
CA LYS A 111 1.43 -1.75 7.19
C LYS A 111 0.87 -0.91 6.05
N LEU A 112 1.63 -0.80 4.94
CA LEU A 112 1.18 -0.10 3.75
C LEU A 112 -0.04 -0.81 3.13
N GLU A 113 -0.10 -2.14 3.16
CA GLU A 113 -1.23 -2.90 2.60
C GLU A 113 -2.58 -2.52 3.24
N TYR A 114 -2.63 -2.36 4.57
CA TYR A 114 -3.84 -1.93 5.27
C TYR A 114 -4.30 -0.53 4.83
N PHE A 115 -3.35 0.37 4.59
CA PHE A 115 -3.62 1.69 4.04
C PHE A 115 -4.17 1.62 2.60
N LEU A 116 -3.53 0.83 1.72
CA LEU A 116 -3.96 0.70 0.33
C LEU A 116 -5.35 0.07 0.21
N ASP A 117 -5.68 -0.91 1.06
CA ASP A 117 -7.03 -1.51 1.13
C ASP A 117 -8.08 -0.46 1.50
N ALA A 118 -7.81 0.39 2.49
CA ALA A 118 -8.70 1.48 2.87
C ALA A 118 -8.90 2.50 1.73
N VAL A 119 -7.84 2.83 0.97
CA VAL A 119 -7.96 3.69 -0.22
C VAL A 119 -8.81 3.03 -1.31
N GLU A 120 -8.62 1.73 -1.56
CA GLU A 120 -9.40 0.96 -2.53
C GLU A 120 -10.88 0.93 -2.14
N LYS A 121 -11.19 0.69 -0.86
CA LYS A 121 -12.53 0.75 -0.29
C LYS A 121 -13.18 2.12 -0.48
N LEU A 122 -12.46 3.20 -0.20
CA LEU A 122 -12.97 4.56 -0.39
C LEU A 122 -13.24 4.88 -1.86
N ALA A 123 -12.41 4.37 -2.78
CA ALA A 123 -12.61 4.61 -4.20
C ALA A 123 -13.93 4.00 -4.71
N VAL A 124 -14.32 2.84 -4.18
CA VAL A 124 -15.57 2.15 -4.54
C VAL A 124 -16.78 2.62 -3.73
N THR A 125 -16.58 3.42 -2.67
CA THR A 125 -17.68 4.03 -1.92
C THR A 125 -18.55 4.91 -2.82
N SER A 126 -19.86 4.82 -2.64
CA SER A 126 -20.85 5.60 -3.39
C SER A 126 -20.92 7.02 -2.85
N LEU A 127 -20.59 8.00 -3.70
CA LEU A 127 -20.79 9.42 -3.39
C LEU A 127 -22.25 9.75 -3.08
N HIS A 128 -23.22 9.06 -3.70
CA HIS A 128 -24.65 9.32 -3.58
C HIS A 128 -25.18 9.16 -2.15
N VAL A 129 -24.57 8.28 -1.35
CA VAL A 129 -24.91 8.15 0.07
C VAL A 129 -24.64 9.46 0.81
N PHE A 130 -23.69 10.25 0.34
CA PHE A 130 -23.20 11.46 0.98
C PHE A 130 -23.61 12.77 0.29
N THR A 131 -24.35 12.75 -0.82
CA THR A 131 -24.62 13.97 -1.61
C THR A 131 -25.87 14.73 -1.18
N GLU A 132 -26.96 14.05 -0.83
CA GLU A 132 -28.27 14.70 -0.61
C GLU A 132 -29.18 13.94 0.37
N ASN A 133 -28.64 13.40 1.46
CA ASN A 133 -29.44 12.72 2.48
C ASN A 133 -29.53 13.55 3.76
N GLN A 134 -30.66 14.23 3.98
CA GLN A 134 -31.01 14.88 5.26
C GLN A 134 -31.11 13.89 6.44
N THR A 135 -30.91 12.59 6.18
CA THR A 135 -31.12 11.51 7.13
C THR A 135 -29.85 11.04 7.85
N LEU A 136 -28.67 11.55 7.50
CA LEU A 136 -27.40 11.17 8.14
C LEU A 136 -27.02 12.17 9.23
N CYS A 137 -27.02 11.74 10.49
CA CYS A 137 -26.39 12.50 11.58
C CYS A 137 -24.93 12.05 11.69
N LEU A 138 -24.03 12.87 11.13
CA LEU A 138 -22.59 12.66 11.21
C LEU A 138 -22.04 13.09 12.59
N PRO A 139 -20.93 12.47 13.03
CA PRO A 139 -20.22 12.91 14.23
C PRO A 139 -19.80 14.39 14.13
N LYS A 140 -19.70 15.04 15.30
CA LYS A 140 -19.38 16.47 15.39
C LYS A 140 -18.05 16.78 14.70
N GLY A 141 -18.08 17.73 13.76
CA GLY A 141 -16.89 18.19 13.04
C GLY A 141 -16.59 17.41 11.75
N ILE A 142 -17.49 16.53 11.31
CA ILE A 142 -17.42 15.86 10.00
C ILE A 142 -18.57 16.38 9.14
N THR A 143 -18.25 16.87 7.95
CA THR A 143 -19.24 17.29 6.96
C THR A 143 -19.32 16.27 5.83
N LEU A 144 -20.48 16.25 5.16
CA LEU A 144 -20.67 15.45 3.95
C LEU A 144 -19.67 15.85 2.84
N ASP A 145 -19.42 17.15 2.68
CA ASP A 145 -18.46 17.69 1.73
C ASP A 145 -17.06 17.14 1.95
N CYS A 146 -16.59 17.08 3.20
CA CYS A 146 -15.30 16.48 3.53
C CYS A 146 -15.25 15.02 3.06
N ILE A 147 -16.25 14.21 3.39
CA ILE A 147 -16.31 12.79 3.00
C ILE A 147 -16.30 12.62 1.47
N GLN A 148 -17.09 13.42 0.75
CA GLN A 148 -17.15 13.37 -0.71
C GLN A 148 -15.82 13.72 -1.36
N VAL A 149 -15.11 14.72 -0.83
CA VAL A 149 -13.78 15.10 -1.29
C VAL A 149 -12.82 13.92 -1.13
N VAL A 150 -12.83 13.24 0.03
CA VAL A 150 -11.98 12.04 0.25
C VAL A 150 -12.26 10.95 -0.78
N ILE A 151 -13.55 10.60 -0.97
CA ILE A 151 -13.97 9.55 -1.92
C ILE A 151 -13.55 9.92 -3.34
N THR A 152 -13.70 11.19 -3.72
CA THR A 152 -13.31 11.69 -5.04
C THR A 152 -11.79 11.57 -5.25
N VAL A 153 -11.00 11.96 -4.26
CA VAL A 153 -9.53 11.84 -4.32
C VAL A 153 -9.10 10.38 -4.35
N ALA A 154 -9.73 9.50 -3.56
CA ALA A 154 -9.46 8.06 -3.58
C ALA A 154 -9.71 7.45 -4.97
N ARG A 155 -10.79 7.86 -5.66
CA ARG A 155 -11.06 7.44 -7.04
C ARG A 155 -9.97 7.87 -8.03
N LEU A 156 -9.44 9.09 -7.88
CA LEU A 156 -8.33 9.58 -8.72
C LEU A 156 -7.02 8.83 -8.44
N ILE A 157 -6.81 8.40 -7.20
CA ILE A 157 -5.63 7.65 -6.77
C ILE A 157 -5.67 6.20 -7.21
N CYS A 158 -6.85 5.60 -7.36
CA CYS A 158 -7.03 4.17 -7.62
C CYS A 158 -6.09 3.58 -8.70
N PRO A 159 -5.84 4.25 -9.85
CA PRO A 159 -4.86 3.76 -10.83
C PRO A 159 -3.43 3.60 -10.31
N LEU A 160 -3.02 4.41 -9.32
CA LEU A 160 -1.69 4.31 -8.69
C LEU A 160 -1.55 3.08 -7.79
N LEU A 161 -2.66 2.53 -7.28
CA LEU A 161 -2.64 1.31 -6.48
C LEU A 161 -2.16 0.09 -7.29
N LEU A 162 -2.25 0.16 -8.62
CA LEU A 162 -1.73 -0.86 -9.53
C LEU A 162 -0.24 -1.09 -9.37
N GLU A 163 0.50 -0.08 -8.91
CA GLU A 163 1.94 -0.20 -8.69
C GLU A 163 2.29 -1.16 -7.57
N PHE A 164 1.35 -1.45 -6.66
CA PHE A 164 1.54 -2.35 -5.52
C PHE A 164 0.95 -3.76 -5.76
N LYS A 165 0.61 -4.11 -7.00
CA LYS A 165 -0.05 -5.39 -7.31
C LYS A 165 0.80 -6.63 -7.08
N ARG A 166 2.12 -6.49 -6.99
CA ARG A 166 3.02 -7.62 -6.77
C ARG A 166 2.91 -8.11 -5.34
N ASP A 167 2.83 -9.43 -5.15
CA ASP A 167 3.01 -10.04 -3.84
C ASP A 167 4.40 -9.67 -3.30
N ALA A 168 4.42 -8.87 -2.23
CA ALA A 168 5.64 -8.42 -1.61
C ALA A 168 6.47 -9.59 -1.05
N GLN A 169 5.83 -10.61 -0.49
CA GLN A 169 6.51 -11.79 0.09
C GLN A 169 7.22 -12.61 -0.99
N VAL A 170 6.63 -12.71 -2.17
CA VAL A 170 7.19 -13.43 -3.31
C VAL A 170 8.26 -12.60 -4.03
N PHE A 171 8.05 -11.28 -4.13
CA PHE A 171 8.97 -10.40 -4.84
C PHE A 171 10.24 -10.09 -4.05
N PHE A 172 10.12 -9.73 -2.77
CA PHE A 172 11.23 -9.31 -1.90
C PHE A 172 11.96 -10.50 -1.28
N LEU A 173 12.38 -11.45 -2.12
CA LEU A 173 13.20 -12.58 -1.70
C LEU A 173 14.68 -12.18 -1.59
N PRO A 174 15.42 -12.70 -0.59
CA PRO A 174 16.81 -12.37 -0.36
C PRO A 174 17.69 -13.05 -1.41
N ARG A 175 17.80 -12.47 -2.60
CA ARG A 175 18.71 -12.92 -3.66
C ARG A 175 19.64 -11.79 -4.03
N LEU A 176 20.94 -11.94 -3.75
CA LEU A 176 21.95 -10.91 -4.04
C LEU A 176 21.97 -10.45 -5.51
N GLN A 177 21.60 -11.36 -6.43
CA GLN A 177 21.53 -11.10 -7.86
C GLN A 177 20.44 -10.08 -8.23
N ASN A 178 19.43 -9.93 -7.36
CA ASN A 178 18.23 -9.15 -7.62
C ASN A 178 18.23 -7.82 -6.86
N VAL A 179 19.24 -7.52 -6.04
CA VAL A 179 19.25 -6.37 -5.13
C VAL A 179 18.96 -5.04 -5.83
N GLU A 180 19.45 -4.88 -7.05
CA GLU A 180 19.15 -3.69 -7.88
C GLU A 180 17.66 -3.56 -8.18
N VAL A 181 17.01 -4.65 -8.59
CA VAL A 181 15.57 -4.71 -8.88
C VAL A 181 14.75 -4.50 -7.60
N LEU A 182 15.18 -5.11 -6.48
CA LEU A 182 14.53 -4.92 -5.18
C LEU A 182 14.59 -3.45 -4.74
N SER A 183 15.76 -2.81 -4.89
CA SER A 183 15.95 -1.41 -4.53
C SER A 183 15.11 -0.47 -5.41
N TYR A 184 15.03 -0.75 -6.71
CA TYR A 184 14.20 0.02 -7.63
C TYR A 184 12.71 -0.08 -7.26
N GLU A 185 12.24 -1.29 -6.97
CA GLU A 185 10.84 -1.49 -6.61
C GLU A 185 10.47 -0.82 -5.28
N LEU A 186 11.36 -0.90 -4.27
CA LEU A 186 11.14 -0.23 -3.00
C LEU A 186 11.11 1.30 -3.16
N ASP A 187 12.03 1.89 -3.94
CA ASP A 187 12.02 3.33 -4.25
C ASP A 187 10.71 3.74 -4.95
N LYS A 188 10.24 2.92 -5.89
CA LYS A 188 8.95 3.14 -6.56
C LYS A 188 7.79 3.11 -5.56
N TYR A 189 7.75 2.14 -4.65
CA TYR A 189 6.72 2.06 -3.61
C TYR A 189 6.75 3.30 -2.71
N ILE A 190 7.93 3.73 -2.25
CA ILE A 190 8.09 4.94 -1.43
C ILE A 190 7.51 6.17 -2.14
N ARG A 191 7.93 6.41 -3.39
CA ARG A 191 7.50 7.60 -4.16
C ARG A 191 6.01 7.60 -4.46
N THR A 192 5.46 6.45 -4.83
CA THR A 192 4.03 6.32 -5.10
C THR A 192 3.23 6.54 -3.82
N THR A 193 3.64 5.96 -2.69
CA THR A 193 2.98 6.20 -1.40
C THR A 193 3.02 7.67 -0.99
N GLN A 194 4.15 8.36 -1.14
CA GLN A 194 4.25 9.80 -0.89
C GLN A 194 3.28 10.60 -1.75
N THR A 195 3.23 10.31 -3.05
CA THR A 195 2.30 10.96 -3.99
C THR A 195 0.85 10.77 -3.58
N ILE A 196 0.47 9.54 -3.22
CA ILE A 196 -0.87 9.21 -2.73
C ILE A 196 -1.20 10.03 -1.47
N CYS A 197 -0.30 10.04 -0.49
CA CYS A 197 -0.51 10.77 0.76
C CYS A 197 -0.55 12.29 0.56
N GLU A 198 0.22 12.85 -0.39
CA GLU A 198 0.14 14.27 -0.74
C GLU A 198 -1.19 14.64 -1.39
N MET A 199 -1.72 13.79 -2.28
CA MET A 199 -3.02 13.99 -2.89
C MET A 199 -4.13 13.98 -1.83
N LEU A 200 -4.07 13.06 -0.88
CA LEU A 200 -4.99 13.01 0.25
C LEU A 200 -4.78 14.21 1.18
N GLY A 201 -3.54 14.54 1.57
CA GLY A 201 -3.26 15.65 2.50
C GLY A 201 -3.79 17.02 2.06
N LYS A 202 -3.95 17.27 0.75
CA LYS A 202 -4.52 18.52 0.20
C LYS A 202 -6.02 18.70 0.46
N SER A 203 -6.70 17.68 0.97
CA SER A 203 -8.16 17.64 1.01
C SER A 203 -8.78 18.06 2.36
N ASP A 204 -8.03 18.80 3.18
CA ASP A 204 -8.46 19.40 4.45
C ASP A 204 -9.05 18.36 5.46
N PHE A 205 -8.26 17.31 5.70
CA PHE A 205 -8.63 16.13 6.50
C PHE A 205 -8.55 16.30 8.04
N HIS A 206 -8.38 17.54 8.54
CA HIS A 206 -7.85 17.79 9.88
C HIS A 206 -8.78 17.51 11.08
N SER A 207 -10.01 17.05 10.85
CA SER A 207 -10.96 16.79 11.95
C SER A 207 -10.91 15.33 12.43
N LYS A 208 -10.49 15.11 13.69
CA LYS A 208 -10.52 13.79 14.34
C LYS A 208 -11.93 13.22 14.32
N MET A 209 -12.10 12.01 13.79
CA MET A 209 -13.40 11.36 13.72
C MET A 209 -13.72 10.64 15.03
N THR A 210 -14.86 10.97 15.64
CA THR A 210 -15.48 10.17 16.71
C THR A 210 -16.44 9.15 16.11
N THR A 211 -16.60 8.01 16.77
CA THR A 211 -17.22 6.79 16.21
C THR A 211 -18.75 6.76 16.17
N GLU A 212 -19.44 7.75 16.73
CA GLU A 212 -20.90 7.71 16.84
C GLU A 212 -21.57 8.39 15.64
N THR A 213 -21.90 7.59 14.61
CA THR A 213 -22.84 7.96 13.54
C THR A 213 -24.24 7.50 13.91
N VAL A 214 -25.24 8.34 13.64
CA VAL A 214 -26.65 7.96 13.80
C VAL A 214 -27.37 8.26 12.49
N VAL A 215 -28.04 7.27 11.91
CA VAL A 215 -28.92 7.48 10.75
C VAL A 215 -30.33 7.73 11.25
N ASN A 216 -30.89 8.90 10.97
CA ASN A 216 -32.26 9.27 11.29
C ASN A 216 -33.05 9.49 10.00
N PHE A 217 -33.94 8.57 9.65
CA PHE A 217 -34.89 8.82 8.57
C PHE A 217 -35.98 9.77 9.08
N ASP A 218 -35.94 11.03 8.65
CA ASP A 218 -36.99 12.04 8.93
C ASP A 218 -38.16 11.95 7.93
N VAL A 219 -37.94 11.28 6.78
CA VAL A 219 -38.93 11.14 5.70
C VAL A 219 -39.73 9.83 5.82
N ASP A 220 -41.03 9.91 5.53
CA ASP A 220 -41.91 8.76 5.31
C ASP A 220 -41.59 8.12 3.96
N LEU A 221 -40.60 7.22 3.96
CA LEU A 221 -40.26 6.36 2.84
C LEU A 221 -41.23 5.18 2.76
N SER A 222 -41.69 4.86 1.54
CA SER A 222 -42.50 3.66 1.30
C SER A 222 -41.67 2.38 1.54
N GLU A 223 -42.33 1.28 1.86
CA GLU A 223 -41.64 0.00 2.09
C GLU A 223 -40.91 -0.54 0.85
N ASP A 224 -41.47 -0.27 -0.34
CA ASP A 224 -40.86 -0.63 -1.63
C ASP A 224 -39.61 0.22 -1.92
N ASP A 225 -39.63 1.50 -1.57
CA ASP A 225 -38.44 2.37 -1.71
C ASP A 225 -37.36 1.95 -0.73
N MET A 226 -37.72 1.60 0.50
CA MET A 226 -36.77 1.08 1.48
C MET A 226 -36.13 -0.24 1.02
N ARG A 227 -36.89 -1.14 0.39
CA ARG A 227 -36.35 -2.37 -0.19
C ARG A 227 -35.40 -2.10 -1.35
N ARG A 228 -35.78 -1.21 -2.27
CA ARG A 228 -34.90 -0.83 -3.39
C ARG A 228 -33.59 -0.20 -2.91
N MET A 229 -33.65 0.66 -1.88
CA MET A 229 -32.44 1.24 -1.28
C MET A 229 -31.55 0.17 -0.63
N LEU A 230 -32.16 -0.79 0.07
CA LEU A 230 -31.46 -1.90 0.69
C LEU A 230 -30.74 -2.76 -0.37
N ASP A 231 -31.44 -3.11 -1.45
CA ASP A 231 -30.89 -3.89 -2.56
C ASP A 231 -29.70 -3.16 -3.21
N HIS A 232 -29.79 -1.84 -3.39
CA HIS A 232 -28.70 -1.04 -3.95
C HIS A 232 -27.47 -0.98 -3.03
N ILE A 233 -27.65 -0.85 -1.71
CA ILE A 233 -26.51 -0.84 -0.77
C ILE A 233 -25.85 -2.21 -0.73
N ASN A 234 -26.65 -3.29 -0.71
CA ASN A 234 -26.13 -4.65 -0.75
C ASN A 234 -25.35 -4.91 -2.06
N GLN A 235 -25.84 -4.43 -3.20
CA GLN A 235 -25.11 -4.51 -4.47
C GLN A 235 -23.78 -3.73 -4.44
N LEU A 236 -23.74 -2.54 -3.80
CA LEU A 236 -22.51 -1.78 -3.64
C LEU A 236 -21.48 -2.52 -2.76
N ASP A 237 -21.94 -3.17 -1.69
CA ASP A 237 -21.11 -4.01 -0.84
C ASP A 237 -20.58 -5.24 -1.60
N GLU A 238 -21.43 -5.90 -2.40
CA GLU A 238 -21.02 -7.02 -3.25
C GLU A 238 -19.99 -6.60 -4.30
N ILE A 239 -20.20 -5.48 -5.00
CA ILE A 239 -19.23 -4.97 -5.98
C ILE A 239 -17.90 -4.65 -5.29
N SER A 240 -17.95 -4.04 -4.10
CA SER A 240 -16.76 -3.75 -3.30
C SER A 240 -16.02 -5.03 -2.88
N LEU A 241 -16.75 -6.09 -2.53
CA LEU A 241 -16.18 -7.40 -2.21
C LEU A 241 -15.60 -8.10 -3.43
N LEU A 242 -16.28 -8.04 -4.59
CA LEU A 242 -15.81 -8.65 -5.84
C LEU A 242 -14.57 -7.97 -6.40
N LEU A 243 -14.49 -6.64 -6.33
CA LEU A 243 -13.31 -5.88 -6.76
C LEU A 243 -12.11 -6.21 -5.88
N ILE A 244 -12.30 -6.31 -4.57
CA ILE A 244 -11.23 -6.72 -3.64
C ILE A 244 -10.84 -8.17 -3.85
N ARG A 245 -11.80 -9.06 -4.11
CA ARG A 245 -11.50 -10.46 -4.41
C ARG A 245 -10.69 -10.57 -5.69
N ALA A 246 -11.05 -9.83 -6.73
CA ALA A 246 -10.27 -9.74 -7.96
C ALA A 246 -8.89 -9.08 -7.75
N SER A 247 -8.79 -8.08 -6.87
CA SER A 247 -7.54 -7.41 -6.47
C SER A 247 -6.63 -8.39 -5.71
N LEU A 248 -7.17 -9.15 -4.75
CA LEU A 248 -6.47 -10.17 -3.98
C LEU A 248 -6.07 -11.38 -4.84
N ASP A 249 -6.94 -11.82 -5.74
CA ASP A 249 -6.65 -12.92 -6.65
C ASP A 249 -5.57 -12.53 -7.67
N ALA A 250 -5.60 -11.27 -8.17
CA ALA A 250 -4.53 -10.73 -9.01
C ALA A 250 -3.21 -10.50 -8.27
N ARG A 251 -3.25 -10.32 -6.93
CA ARG A 251 -2.05 -10.25 -6.08
C ARG A 251 -1.45 -11.62 -5.78
N ARG A 252 -2.19 -12.72 -5.97
CA ARG A 252 -1.73 -14.10 -5.68
C ARG A 252 -1.14 -14.86 -6.88
N THR A 253 -1.24 -14.30 -8.08
CA THR A 253 -0.72 -14.87 -9.35
C THR A 253 0.55 -14.19 -9.79
#